data_AF-A0A1N7SNQ6-F1
#
_entry.id   AF-A0A1N7SNQ6-F1
#
_cell.length_a   1.000
_cell.length_b   1.000
_cell.length_c   1.000
_cell.angle_alpha   90.00
_cell.angle_beta   90.00
_cell.angle_gamma   90.00
#
_symmetry.space_group_name_H-M   'P 1'
#
loop_
_entity.id
_entity.type
_entity.pdbx_description
1 polymer ?
#
loop_
_entity_poly.entity_id
_entity_poly.type
_entity_poly.pdbx_seq_one_letter_code
_entity_poly.pdbx_strand_id
1 'polypeptide(L)'
;MIEWIGLLYTFAKDLRDHVKWDEAVKTVHMDWLEKSGFKAALEAKGIELRWCRPERIPTLQFDGWDVVYELDRGNHVRRRLVLRDGLTLVGKAQTAGMPT
;
A
#
# COMPACT_ATOMS: atom_id res chain seq x y z
N MET A 1 -4.42 -2.76 -23.36
CA MET A 1 -5.63 -3.04 -22.56
C MET A 1 -5.16 -3.20 -21.13
N ILE A 2 -5.17 -2.11 -20.35
CA ILE A 2 -4.74 -2.16 -18.95
C ILE A 2 -6.00 -2.57 -18.20
N GLU A 3 -6.10 -3.88 -17.94
CA GLU A 3 -7.17 -4.43 -17.13
C GLU A 3 -7.18 -3.69 -15.79
N TRP A 4 -8.36 -3.19 -15.42
CA TRP A 4 -8.63 -2.56 -14.13
C TRP A 4 -8.58 -3.63 -13.04
N ILE A 5 -7.40 -4.18 -12.78
CA ILE A 5 -7.16 -5.17 -11.74
C ILE A 5 -7.39 -4.44 -10.42
N GLY A 6 -8.47 -4.83 -9.74
CA GLY A 6 -9.09 -4.09 -8.64
C GLY A 6 -8.10 -3.66 -7.56
N LEU A 7 -7.73 -2.38 -7.61
CA LEU A 7 -6.97 -1.65 -6.60
C LEU A 7 -7.81 -1.46 -5.33
N LEU A 8 -8.09 -2.56 -4.63
CA LEU A 8 -8.55 -2.52 -3.24
C LEU A 8 -7.33 -2.58 -2.34
N TYR A 9 -7.25 -1.60 -1.43
CA TYR A 9 -6.14 -1.47 -0.48
C TYR A 9 -6.67 -1.72 0.91
N THR A 10 -5.99 -2.60 1.62
CA THR A 10 -6.32 -2.97 3.00
C THR A 10 -5.05 -2.89 3.81
N PHE A 11 -5.08 -2.11 4.90
CA PHE A 11 -4.00 -2.00 5.88
C PHE A 11 -3.76 -3.39 6.49
N ALA A 12 -2.51 -3.78 6.78
CA ALA A 12 -2.16 -5.14 7.21
C ALA A 12 -2.92 -5.59 8.47
N LYS A 13 -3.35 -4.65 9.30
CA LYS A 13 -4.10 -4.90 10.54
C LYS A 13 -5.51 -5.45 10.31
N ASP A 14 -6.16 -5.10 9.20
CA ASP A 14 -7.52 -5.54 8.86
C ASP A 14 -7.53 -6.93 8.19
N LEU A 15 -6.38 -7.38 7.67
CA LEU A 15 -6.25 -8.63 6.92
C LEU A 15 -5.99 -9.87 7.78
N ARG A 16 -5.85 -9.73 9.10
CA ARG A 16 -5.54 -10.85 9.99
C ARG A 16 -6.68 -11.88 10.07
N ASP A 17 -7.89 -11.49 9.72
CA ASP A 17 -9.06 -12.26 10.13
C ASP A 17 -9.60 -13.24 9.08
N HIS A 18 -9.37 -13.11 7.77
CA HIS A 18 -10.21 -13.93 6.87
C HIS A 18 -9.68 -14.56 5.60
N VAL A 19 -8.46 -14.31 5.11
CA VAL A 19 -8.11 -14.85 3.80
C VAL A 19 -6.61 -15.11 3.63
N LYS A 20 -6.28 -16.36 3.25
CA LYS A 20 -4.93 -16.83 2.86
C LYS A 20 -4.49 -16.18 1.53
N TRP A 21 -4.20 -14.89 1.54
CA TRP A 21 -3.61 -14.21 0.38
C TRP A 21 -2.12 -14.54 0.31
N ASP A 22 -1.65 -15.01 -0.84
CA ASP A 22 -0.24 -15.29 -1.07
C ASP A 22 0.54 -13.96 -1.09
N GLU A 23 1.63 -13.86 -0.34
CA GLU A 23 2.42 -12.63 -0.27
C GLU A 23 3.54 -12.66 -1.30
N ALA A 24 3.43 -11.81 -2.32
CA ALA A 24 4.46 -11.61 -3.31
C ALA A 24 5.12 -10.24 -3.15
N VAL A 25 6.38 -10.13 -3.56
CA VAL A 25 7.10 -8.86 -3.61
C VAL A 25 7.09 -8.36 -5.05
N LYS A 26 6.62 -7.14 -5.27
CA LYS A 26 6.63 -6.48 -6.57
C LYS A 26 7.60 -5.31 -6.51
N THR A 27 8.74 -5.48 -7.16
CA THR A 27 9.71 -4.41 -7.33
C THR A 27 9.20 -3.42 -8.37
N VAL A 28 9.07 -2.16 -7.97
CA VAL A 28 8.58 -1.06 -8.82
C VAL A 28 9.62 0.06 -8.89
N HIS A 29 9.54 0.87 -9.94
CA HIS A 29 10.27 2.13 -10.04
C HIS A 29 9.49 3.27 -9.39
N MET A 30 10.18 4.33 -9.00
CA MET A 30 9.56 5.49 -8.33
C MET A 30 8.44 6.12 -9.18
N ASP A 31 8.67 6.21 -10.49
CA ASP A 31 7.72 6.72 -11.50
C ASP A 31 6.50 5.80 -11.73
N TRP A 32 6.58 4.51 -11.36
CA TRP A 32 5.44 3.59 -11.45
C TRP A 32 4.27 4.05 -10.58
N LEU A 33 4.55 4.61 -9.41
CA LEU A 33 3.51 5.06 -8.47
C LEU A 33 2.63 6.15 -9.08
N GLU A 34 3.25 7.04 -9.87
CA GLU A 34 2.57 8.14 -10.56
C GLU A 34 1.87 7.66 -11.83
N LYS A 35 2.54 6.83 -12.66
CA LYS A 35 1.98 6.36 -13.93
C LYS A 35 0.86 5.32 -13.80
N SER A 36 0.84 4.56 -12.71
CA SER A 36 -0.19 3.53 -12.47
C SER A 36 -1.53 4.13 -12.01
N GLY A 37 -1.57 5.41 -11.64
CA GLY A 37 -2.74 6.03 -10.98
C GLY A 37 -2.93 5.57 -9.54
N PHE A 38 -2.02 4.75 -9.01
CA PHE A 38 -2.05 4.20 -7.66
C PHE A 38 -1.95 5.30 -6.60
N LYS A 39 -1.04 6.27 -6.82
CA LYS A 39 -0.89 7.44 -5.95
C LYS A 39 -2.20 8.22 -5.84
N ALA A 40 -2.75 8.61 -6.99
CA ALA A 40 -3.97 9.41 -7.08
C ALA A 40 -5.16 8.69 -6.44
N ALA A 41 -5.28 7.36 -6.62
CA ALA A 41 -6.36 6.58 -6.03
C ALA A 41 -6.30 6.53 -4.49
N LEU A 42 -5.10 6.53 -3.90
CA LEU A 42 -4.90 6.53 -2.45
C LEU A 42 -5.00 7.93 -1.86
N GLU A 43 -4.45 8.94 -2.53
CA GLU A 43 -4.61 10.34 -2.14
C GLU A 43 -6.08 10.78 -2.18
N ALA A 44 -6.85 10.33 -3.18
CA ALA A 44 -8.30 10.58 -3.27
C ALA A 44 -9.09 9.97 -2.09
N LYS A 45 -8.52 8.96 -1.42
CA LYS A 45 -9.08 8.35 -0.20
C LYS A 45 -8.54 8.97 1.08
N GLY A 46 -7.75 10.05 0.97
CA GLY A 46 -7.10 10.70 2.10
C GLY A 46 -5.96 9.87 2.69
N ILE A 47 -5.32 8.99 1.92
CA ILE A 47 -4.19 8.20 2.39
C ILE A 47 -2.90 8.86 1.91
N GLU A 48 -2.07 9.28 2.85
CA GLU A 48 -0.73 9.79 2.56
C GLU A 48 0.21 8.62 2.30
N LEU A 49 0.98 8.68 1.22
CA LEU A 49 1.92 7.64 0.82
C LEU A 49 3.36 8.06 1.02
N ARG A 50 4.19 7.13 1.50
CA ARG A 50 5.62 7.37 1.70
C ARG A 50 6.44 6.11 1.46
N TRP A 51 7.62 6.29 0.90
CA TRP A 51 8.63 5.24 0.84
C TRP A 51 9.43 5.20 2.14
N CYS A 52 9.53 4.04 2.76
CA CYS A 52 10.29 3.86 4.00
C CYS A 52 11.10 2.58 4.00
N ARG A 53 12.19 2.59 4.77
CA ARG A 53 13.00 1.38 4.98
C ARG A 53 12.17 0.35 5.75
N PRO A 54 12.29 -0.96 5.40
CA PRO A 54 11.54 -2.03 6.05
C PRO A 54 11.78 -2.08 7.56
N GLU A 55 13.00 -1.77 7.99
CA GLU A 55 13.40 -1.72 9.41
C GLU A 55 12.62 -0.67 10.21
N ARG A 56 12.16 0.41 9.57
CA ARG A 56 11.39 1.48 10.23
C ARG A 56 9.88 1.24 10.23
N ILE A 57 9.40 0.28 9.44
CA ILE A 57 7.96 -0.04 9.34
C ILE A 57 7.36 -0.36 10.72
N PRO A 58 7.97 -1.21 11.57
CA PRO A 58 7.38 -1.54 12.87
C PRO A 58 7.18 -0.30 13.76
N THR A 59 8.13 0.65 13.73
CA THR A 59 8.00 1.93 14.45
C THR A 59 6.88 2.78 13.85
N LEU A 60 6.86 2.91 12.53
CA LEU A 60 5.87 3.70 11.80
C LEU A 60 4.43 3.16 11.97
N GLN A 61 4.27 1.85 12.18
CA GLN A 61 2.99 1.24 12.55
C GLN A 61 2.41 1.78 13.86
N PHE A 62 3.25 2.12 14.84
CA PHE A 62 2.78 2.81 16.05
C PHE A 62 2.32 4.24 15.76
N ASP A 63 2.94 4.91 14.77
CA ASP A 63 2.55 6.24 14.29
C ASP A 63 1.34 6.22 13.32
N GLY A 64 0.73 5.06 13.08
CA GLY A 64 -0.44 4.88 12.20
C GLY A 64 -0.11 4.74 10.71
N TRP A 65 1.15 4.50 10.36
CA TRP A 65 1.57 4.15 9.00
C TRP A 65 1.62 2.63 8.83
N ASP A 66 1.04 2.12 7.77
CA ASP A 66 1.04 0.68 7.51
C ASP A 66 1.54 0.38 6.09
N VAL A 67 1.85 -0.89 5.81
CA VAL A 67 2.37 -1.29 4.51
C VAL A 67 1.22 -1.34 3.51
N VAL A 68 1.45 -0.73 2.34
CA VAL A 68 0.47 -0.76 1.26
C VAL A 68 0.74 -1.96 0.36
N TYR A 69 -0.31 -2.74 0.12
CA TYR A 69 -0.26 -3.90 -0.76
C TYR A 69 -1.17 -3.68 -1.97
N GLU A 70 -0.70 -4.05 -3.16
CA GLU A 70 -1.55 -4.21 -4.33
C GLU A 70 -2.26 -5.57 -4.23
N LEU A 71 -3.59 -5.59 -4.14
CA LEU A 71 -4.35 -6.83 -4.12
C LEU A 71 -4.69 -7.27 -5.54
N ASP A 72 -4.30 -8.50 -5.88
CA ASP A 72 -4.66 -9.17 -7.12
C ASP A 72 -5.69 -10.25 -6.82
N ARG A 73 -6.98 -9.88 -6.95
CA ARG A 73 -8.09 -10.80 -6.64
C ARG A 73 -8.15 -12.00 -7.58
N GLY A 74 -7.70 -11.85 -8.83
CA GLY A 74 -7.68 -12.95 -9.80
C GLY A 74 -6.73 -14.06 -9.40
N ASN A 75 -5.54 -13.69 -8.91
CA ASN A 75 -4.50 -14.63 -8.50
C ASN A 75 -4.49 -14.90 -6.99
N HIS A 76 -5.36 -14.24 -6.22
CA HIS A 76 -5.38 -14.31 -4.77
C HIS A 76 -4.04 -13.93 -4.10
N VAL A 77 -3.33 -12.98 -4.72
CA VAL A 77 -1.99 -12.56 -4.32
C VAL A 77 -2.03 -11.12 -3.82
N ARG A 78 -1.38 -10.85 -2.70
CA ARG A 78 -1.07 -9.49 -2.25
C ARG A 78 0.37 -9.18 -2.60
N ARG A 79 0.58 -8.10 -3.36
CA ARG A 79 1.90 -7.67 -3.79
C ARG A 79 2.39 -6.51 -2.93
N ARG A 80 3.42 -6.76 -2.12
CA ARG A 80 4.13 -5.70 -1.41
C ARG A 80 4.94 -4.89 -2.42
N LEU A 81 4.71 -3.58 -2.44
CA LEU A 81 5.43 -2.68 -3.33
C LEU A 81 6.75 -2.27 -2.69
N VAL A 82 7.85 -2.57 -3.38
CA VAL A 82 9.20 -2.18 -2.97
C VAL A 82 9.94 -1.52 -4.12
N LEU A 83 10.70 -0.48 -3.82
CA LEU A 83 11.65 0.09 -4.78
C LEU A 83 12.84 -0.84 -4.97
N ARG A 84 13.58 -0.64 -6.06
CA ARG A 84 14.85 -1.33 -6.32
C ARG A 84 15.87 -1.16 -5.18
N ASP A 85 15.85 -0.02 -4.50
CA ASP A 85 16.66 0.27 -3.31
C ASP A 85 16.17 -0.43 -2.02
N GLY A 86 15.12 -1.24 -2.08
CA GLY A 86 14.57 -1.97 -0.94
C GLY A 86 13.65 -1.15 -0.03
N LEU A 87 13.29 0.07 -0.42
CA LEU A 87 12.28 0.87 0.28
C LEU A 87 10.88 0.32 0.03
N THR A 88 10.10 0.11 1.07
CA THR A 88 8.71 -0.37 1.00
C THR A 88 7.74 0.81 0.99
N LEU A 89 6.66 0.69 0.22
CA LEU A 89 5.59 1.69 0.25
C LEU A 89 4.76 1.52 1.51
N VAL A 90 4.67 2.59 2.29
CA VAL A 90 3.76 2.69 3.43
C VAL A 90 2.73 3.79 3.18
N GLY A 91 1.58 3.64 3.82
CA GLY A 91 0.45 4.54 3.72
C GLY A 91 -0.08 4.83 5.11
N LYS A 92 -0.48 6.07 5.34
CA LYS A 92 -1.17 6.49 6.56
C LYS A 92 -2.47 7.14 6.15
N ALA A 93 -3.58 6.68 6.72
CA ALA A 93 -4.82 7.43 6.60
C ALA A 93 -4.59 8.80 7.24
N GLN A 94 -4.70 9.87 6.45
CA GLN A 94 -4.89 11.18 7.03
C GLN A 94 -6.24 11.09 7.74
N THR A 95 -6.20 11.01 9.05
CA THR A 95 -7.38 11.30 9.87
C THR A 95 -7.77 12.71 9.46
N ALA A 96 -8.76 12.83 8.58
CA ALA A 96 -9.37 14.10 8.28
C ALA A 96 -9.71 14.70 9.64
N GLY A 97 -9.03 15.80 9.97
CA GLY A 97 -9.20 16.45 11.25
C GLY A 97 -10.69 16.63 11.50
N MET A 98 -11.13 16.25 12.71
CA MET A 98 -12.40 16.69 13.24
C MET A 98 -12.56 18.19 12.90
N PRO A 99 -13.64 18.60 12.21
CA PRO A 99 -13.99 20.01 12.22
C PRO A 99 -14.21 20.42 13.68
N THR A 100 -13.56 21.52 14.03
CA THR A 100 -13.45 22.11 15.37
C THR A 100 -14.82 22.47 15.94
#